data_AF-A0A926CRR5-F1
#
_entry.id   AF-A0A926CRR5-F1
#
_cell.length_a   1.000
_cell.length_b   1.000
_cell.length_c   1.000
_cell.angle_alpha   90.00
_cell.angle_beta   90.00
_cell.angle_gamma   90.00
#
_symmetry.space_group_name_H-M   'P 1'
#
loop_
_entity.id
_entity.type
_entity.pdbx_description
1 polymer ?
#
loop_
_entity_poly.entity_id
_entity_poly.type
_entity_poly.pdbx_seq_one_letter_code
_entity_poly.pdbx_strand_id
1 'polypeptide(L)'
;ISGFRANADFDLGAVKPPLPVGQTDCYISEHTDIALGMNAALEGDRRANAETFLAWMTTPEFAELYSNQLPGFFSLSNHEITVEDPLAQEFLSWRGECSSTIRSSYQILSRGGNPDNENDLWGANARMLNGEQTFQETADAVQANLAAWYEPQMSTE
;
A
#
# COMPACT_ATOMS: atom_id res chain seq x y z
N ILE A 1 -11.48 0.73 -12.22
CA ILE A 1 -10.52 0.26 -13.25
C ILE A 1 -11.01 0.65 -14.66
N SER A 2 -12.27 1.09 -14.77
CA SER A 2 -12.90 1.83 -15.87
C SER A 2 -11.98 2.45 -16.94
N GLY A 3 -11.06 3.36 -16.59
CA GLY A 3 -10.17 4.01 -17.56
C GLY A 3 -9.21 3.06 -18.29
N PHE A 4 -8.72 2.01 -17.63
CA PHE A 4 -7.91 0.97 -18.25
C PHE A 4 -8.75 0.00 -19.08
N ARG A 5 -9.92 -0.41 -18.57
CA ARG A 5 -10.86 -1.29 -19.30
C ARG A 5 -11.36 -0.68 -20.60
N ALA A 6 -11.62 0.63 -20.61
CA ALA A 6 -12.08 1.33 -21.82
C ALA A 6 -11.06 1.31 -22.96
N ASN A 7 -9.78 1.07 -22.66
CA ASN A 7 -8.68 1.04 -23.61
C ASN A 7 -8.08 -0.36 -23.81
N ALA A 8 -8.69 -1.40 -23.23
CA ALA A 8 -8.20 -2.77 -23.33
C ALA A 8 -8.92 -3.51 -24.46
N ASP A 9 -8.15 -4.08 -25.39
CA ASP A 9 -8.66 -4.96 -26.46
C ASP A 9 -8.80 -6.43 -26.02
N PHE A 10 -8.65 -6.70 -24.72
CA PHE A 10 -8.66 -8.03 -24.12
C PHE A 10 -9.31 -8.01 -22.73
N ASP A 11 -9.77 -9.18 -22.27
CA ASP A 11 -10.39 -9.32 -20.96
C ASP A 11 -9.37 -9.11 -19.83
N LEU A 12 -9.68 -8.18 -18.94
CA LEU A 12 -8.90 -7.94 -17.72
C LEU A 12 -9.44 -8.77 -16.56
N GLY A 13 -8.54 -9.46 -15.87
CA GLY A 13 -8.81 -10.20 -14.63
C GLY A 13 -7.86 -9.80 -13.51
N ALA A 14 -8.22 -10.11 -12.27
CA ALA A 14 -7.40 -9.91 -11.09
C ALA A 14 -6.91 -11.27 -10.59
N VAL A 15 -5.65 -11.36 -10.19
CA VAL A 15 -5.07 -12.58 -9.63
C VAL A 15 -4.46 -12.31 -8.26
N LYS A 16 -4.75 -13.17 -7.29
CA LYS A 16 -4.06 -13.14 -5.99
C LYS A 16 -2.60 -13.56 -6.20
N PRO A 17 -1.64 -12.99 -5.44
CA PRO A 17 -0.29 -13.52 -5.39
C PRO A 17 -0.32 -15.00 -4.96
N PRO A 18 0.53 -15.85 -5.55
CA PRO A 18 0.62 -17.25 -5.14
C PRO A 18 1.11 -17.34 -3.69
N LEU A 19 0.59 -18.31 -2.95
CA LEU A 19 1.04 -18.59 -1.60
C LEU A 19 2.42 -19.26 -1.60
N PRO A 20 3.28 -18.96 -0.63
CA PRO A 20 4.48 -19.76 -0.39
C PRO A 20 4.14 -21.25 -0.20
N VAL A 21 5.05 -22.13 -0.61
CA VAL A 21 4.85 -23.58 -0.48
C VAL A 21 4.59 -23.96 0.97
N GLY A 22 3.48 -24.66 1.21
CA GLY A 22 3.09 -25.12 2.55
C GLY A 22 2.41 -24.07 3.42
N GLN A 23 2.21 -22.84 2.92
CA GLN A 23 1.44 -21.82 3.61
C GLN A 23 0.01 -21.75 3.09
N THR A 24 -0.91 -21.45 4.00
CA THR A 24 -2.34 -21.28 3.73
C THR A 24 -2.82 -19.85 3.97
N ASP A 25 -2.05 -19.06 4.72
CA ASP A 25 -2.37 -17.68 5.02
C ASP A 25 -2.07 -16.78 3.83
N CYS A 26 -3.05 -15.99 3.39
CA CYS A 26 -2.86 -14.94 2.41
C CYS A 26 -2.87 -13.57 3.07
N TYR A 27 -2.14 -12.63 2.45
CA TYR A 27 -2.03 -11.27 2.92
C TYR A 27 -2.31 -10.27 1.79
N ILE A 28 -3.04 -9.20 2.12
CA ILE A 28 -3.17 -8.01 1.29
C ILE A 28 -2.31 -6.92 1.89
N SER A 29 -1.40 -6.37 1.08
CA SER A 29 -0.62 -5.22 1.47
C SER A 29 -1.45 -3.95 1.32
N GLU A 30 -1.81 -3.35 2.45
CA GLU A 30 -2.46 -2.05 2.49
C GLU A 30 -1.40 -0.96 2.52
N HIS A 31 -1.44 -0.09 1.52
CA HIS A 31 -0.54 1.04 1.40
C HIS A 31 -1.30 2.33 1.62
N THR A 32 -0.93 3.08 2.66
CA THR A 32 -1.45 4.42 2.91
C THR A 32 -0.80 5.41 1.95
N ASP A 33 -1.36 5.53 0.74
CA ASP A 33 -0.78 6.35 -0.32
C ASP A 33 -1.17 7.84 -0.19
N ILE A 34 -2.45 8.10 0.01
CA ILE A 34 -3.01 9.46 0.01
C ILE A 34 -3.67 9.77 1.34
N ALA A 35 -3.24 10.86 1.96
CA ALA A 35 -3.91 11.47 3.11
C ALA A 35 -4.00 12.97 2.90
N LEU A 36 -5.10 13.57 3.37
CA LEU A 36 -5.27 15.02 3.40
C LEU A 36 -5.24 15.48 4.86
N GLY A 37 -4.40 16.49 5.11
CA GLY A 37 -4.25 17.10 6.42
C GLY A 37 -4.42 18.61 6.36
N MET A 38 -4.75 19.21 7.50
CA MET A 38 -4.82 20.66 7.64
C MET A 38 -3.48 21.20 8.15
N ASN A 39 -3.02 22.32 7.58
CA ASN A 39 -1.87 23.05 8.13
C ASN A 39 -2.23 23.61 9.52
N ALA A 40 -1.41 23.31 10.54
CA ALA A 40 -1.64 23.72 11.92
C ALA A 40 -1.71 25.24 12.12
N ALA A 41 -1.08 26.03 11.24
CA ALA A 41 -1.08 27.49 11.27
C ALA A 41 -2.36 28.14 10.69
N LEU A 42 -3.33 27.35 10.23
CA LEU A 42 -4.62 27.90 9.80
C LEU A 42 -5.44 28.41 11.00
N GLU A 43 -6.00 29.60 10.82
CA GLU A 43 -6.76 30.35 11.84
C GLU A 43 -8.10 30.88 11.29
N GLY A 44 -9.00 31.23 12.21
CA GLY A 44 -10.31 31.81 11.91
C GLY A 44 -11.17 30.93 10.99
N ASP A 45 -11.94 31.55 10.11
CA ASP A 45 -12.89 30.87 9.23
C ASP A 45 -12.24 29.83 8.31
N ARG A 46 -10.97 30.05 7.91
CA ARG A 46 -10.24 29.09 7.06
C ARG A 46 -10.00 27.77 7.79
N ARG A 47 -9.74 27.83 9.09
CA ARG A 47 -9.60 26.65 9.93
C ARG A 47 -10.92 25.91 10.05
N ALA A 48 -12.00 26.63 10.37
CA ALA A 48 -13.34 26.04 10.50
C ALA A 48 -13.80 25.37 9.20
N ASN A 49 -13.52 25.98 8.04
CA ASN A 49 -13.84 25.41 6.73
C ASN A 49 -13.01 24.14 6.43
N ALA A 50 -11.72 24.14 6.76
CA ALA A 50 -10.86 22.98 6.59
C ALA A 50 -11.28 21.81 7.51
N GLU A 51 -11.62 22.09 8.76
CA GLU A 51 -12.15 21.09 9.71
C GLU A 51 -13.48 20.52 9.21
N THR A 52 -14.37 21.36 8.66
CA THR A 52 -15.64 20.91 8.05
C THR A 52 -15.39 19.95 6.87
N PHE A 53 -14.46 20.29 5.98
CA PHE A 53 -14.11 19.45 4.85
C PHE A 53 -13.48 18.12 5.29
N LEU A 54 -12.52 18.15 6.21
CA LEU A 54 -11.88 16.95 6.74
C LEU A 54 -12.89 16.06 7.48
N ALA A 55 -13.85 16.63 8.20
CA ALA A 55 -14.93 15.88 8.82
C ALA A 55 -15.81 15.18 7.78
N TRP A 56 -16.18 15.87 6.69
CA TRP A 56 -16.92 15.26 5.59
C TRP A 56 -16.16 14.08 4.95
N MET A 57 -14.83 14.17 4.82
CA MET A 57 -14.00 13.07 4.32
C MET A 57 -14.05 11.80 5.20
N THR A 58 -14.53 11.89 6.44
CA THR A 58 -14.71 10.72 7.32
C THR A 58 -16.08 10.04 7.19
N THR A 59 -16.95 10.57 6.34
CA THR A 59 -18.33 10.07 6.18
C THR A 59 -18.42 8.89 5.21
N PRO A 60 -19.51 8.09 5.27
CA PRO A 60 -19.77 7.05 4.28
C PRO A 60 -19.89 7.61 2.86
N GLU A 61 -20.45 8.80 2.71
CA GLU A 61 -20.61 9.46 1.40
C GLU A 61 -19.26 9.66 0.71
N PHE A 62 -18.25 10.18 1.43
CA PHE A 62 -16.92 10.32 0.88
C PHE A 62 -16.27 8.97 0.60
N ALA A 63 -16.42 8.00 1.50
CA ALA A 63 -15.83 6.66 1.33
C ALA A 63 -16.33 5.97 0.05
N GLU A 64 -17.64 6.05 -0.21
CA GLU A 64 -18.31 5.53 -1.41
C GLU A 64 -17.84 6.28 -2.66
N LEU A 65 -17.86 7.62 -2.61
CA LEU A 65 -17.45 8.48 -3.72
C LEU A 65 -15.98 8.21 -4.10
N TYR A 66 -15.08 8.23 -3.13
CA TYR A 66 -13.65 8.06 -3.35
C TYR A 66 -13.33 6.70 -3.96
N SER A 67 -13.92 5.63 -3.42
CA SER A 67 -13.64 4.25 -3.86
C SER A 67 -14.18 3.94 -5.26
N ASN A 68 -15.22 4.64 -5.71
CA ASN A 68 -15.79 4.46 -7.06
C ASN A 68 -15.21 5.43 -8.10
N GLN A 69 -14.85 6.66 -7.69
CA GLN A 69 -14.40 7.70 -8.62
C GLN A 69 -12.89 7.76 -8.82
N LEU A 70 -12.09 7.13 -7.96
CA LEU A 70 -10.64 7.03 -8.12
C LEU A 70 -10.22 5.58 -8.39
N PRO A 71 -10.08 5.18 -9.68
CA PRO A 71 -9.75 3.80 -10.03
C PRO A 71 -8.46 3.29 -9.39
N GLY A 72 -8.57 2.16 -8.67
CA GLY A 72 -7.42 1.51 -8.03
C GLY A 72 -7.09 2.03 -6.64
N PHE A 73 -7.85 3.02 -6.15
CA PHE A 73 -7.75 3.51 -4.78
C PHE A 73 -9.03 3.19 -4.03
N PHE A 74 -8.90 2.71 -2.81
CA PHE A 74 -10.00 2.35 -1.95
C PHE A 74 -9.85 3.10 -0.63
N SER A 75 -10.97 3.59 -0.09
CA SER A 75 -10.92 4.24 1.22
C SER A 75 -10.45 3.24 2.29
N LEU A 76 -9.78 3.75 3.32
CA LEU A 76 -9.46 3.01 4.55
C LEU A 76 -10.57 3.17 5.61
N SER A 77 -11.76 3.59 5.18
CA SER A 77 -12.91 3.74 6.05
C SER A 77 -13.38 2.38 6.57
N ASN A 78 -14.01 2.38 7.74
CA ASN A 78 -14.72 1.23 8.30
C ASN A 78 -16.22 1.20 7.94
N HIS A 79 -16.68 2.13 7.09
CA HIS A 79 -18.05 2.13 6.58
C HIS A 79 -18.22 1.00 5.55
N GLU A 80 -19.43 0.43 5.49
CA GLU A 80 -19.80 -0.42 4.37
C GLU A 80 -19.92 0.44 3.11
N ILE A 81 -19.21 0.04 2.05
CA ILE A 81 -19.22 0.70 0.75
C ILE A 81 -19.53 -0.31 -0.35
N THR A 82 -20.19 0.13 -1.41
CA THR A 82 -20.43 -0.67 -2.61
C THR A 82 -19.43 -0.23 -3.68
N VAL A 83 -18.68 -1.16 -4.26
CA VAL A 83 -17.82 -0.83 -5.40
C VAL A 83 -18.46 -1.34 -6.69
N GLU A 84 -18.72 -0.41 -7.61
CA GLU A 84 -19.51 -0.65 -8.82
C GLU A 84 -18.73 -1.44 -9.89
N ASP A 85 -17.42 -1.22 -10.00
CA ASP A 85 -16.59 -1.92 -10.98
C ASP A 85 -16.37 -3.37 -10.52
N PRO A 86 -16.85 -4.38 -11.27
CA PRO A 86 -16.84 -5.77 -10.80
C PRO A 86 -15.42 -6.32 -10.60
N LEU A 87 -14.42 -5.81 -11.33
CA LEU A 87 -13.03 -6.23 -11.15
C LEU A 87 -12.41 -5.60 -9.90
N ALA A 88 -12.78 -4.36 -9.60
CA ALA A 88 -12.37 -3.71 -8.36
C ALA A 88 -13.06 -4.34 -7.14
N GLN A 89 -14.33 -4.72 -7.28
CA GLN A 89 -15.09 -5.44 -6.26
C GLN A 89 -14.51 -6.84 -6.01
N GLU A 90 -14.07 -7.55 -7.05
CA GLU A 90 -13.35 -8.81 -6.91
C GLU A 90 -12.07 -8.62 -6.09
N PHE A 91 -11.23 -7.63 -6.42
CA PHE A 91 -10.02 -7.33 -5.67
C PHE A 91 -10.29 -6.99 -4.20
N LEU A 92 -11.32 -6.16 -3.94
CA LEU A 92 -11.72 -5.81 -2.57
C LEU A 92 -12.26 -6.98 -1.77
N SER A 93 -12.99 -7.91 -2.40
CA SER A 93 -13.57 -9.06 -1.72
C SER A 93 -12.52 -9.89 -0.98
N TRP A 94 -11.28 -9.90 -1.48
CA TRP A 94 -10.17 -10.61 -0.89
C TRP A 94 -9.80 -10.08 0.51
N ARG A 95 -10.17 -8.85 0.88
CA ARG A 95 -10.01 -8.34 2.26
C ARG A 95 -10.86 -9.10 3.28
N GLY A 96 -11.93 -9.77 2.84
CA GLY A 96 -12.72 -10.67 3.68
C GLY A 96 -12.11 -12.08 3.80
N GLU A 97 -11.11 -12.41 2.98
CA GLU A 97 -10.49 -13.74 2.90
C GLU A 97 -9.04 -13.76 3.40
N CYS A 98 -8.32 -12.64 3.22
CA CYS A 98 -6.90 -12.49 3.51
C CYS A 98 -6.67 -11.50 4.65
N SER A 99 -5.61 -11.72 5.42
CA SER A 99 -5.20 -10.77 6.45
C SER A 99 -4.61 -9.50 5.84
N SER A 100 -4.75 -8.37 6.52
CA SER A 100 -4.04 -7.14 6.13
C SER A 100 -2.59 -7.18 6.61
N THR A 101 -1.69 -6.67 5.79
CA THR A 101 -0.31 -6.34 6.15
C THR A 101 0.04 -4.95 5.61
N ILE A 102 1.16 -4.40 6.04
CA ILE A 102 1.66 -3.11 5.56
C ILE A 102 2.86 -3.29 4.65
N ARG A 103 3.10 -2.33 3.77
CA ARG A 103 4.38 -2.18 3.07
C ARG A 103 5.41 -1.60 4.06
N SER A 104 5.99 -2.46 4.88
CA SER A 104 6.91 -2.09 5.97
C SER A 104 8.11 -1.28 5.49
N SER A 105 8.67 -1.64 4.32
CA SER A 105 9.80 -0.96 3.69
C SER A 105 9.53 0.53 3.53
N TYR A 106 8.37 0.91 3.03
CA TYR A 106 8.01 2.31 2.80
C TYR A 106 7.44 3.00 4.06
N GLN A 107 6.51 2.33 4.74
CA GLN A 107 5.75 2.95 5.82
C GLN A 107 6.57 3.15 7.10
N ILE A 108 7.55 2.28 7.36
CA ILE A 108 8.38 2.28 8.57
C ILE A 108 9.86 2.45 8.24
N LEU A 109 10.41 1.62 7.36
CA LEU A 109 11.86 1.48 7.18
C LEU A 109 12.49 2.50 6.22
N SER A 110 11.70 3.37 5.59
CA SER A 110 12.20 4.43 4.69
C SER A 110 11.66 5.80 5.08
N ARG A 111 10.98 5.89 6.22
CA ARG A 111 10.36 7.13 6.68
C ARG A 111 11.40 8.04 7.32
N GLY A 112 11.84 9.07 6.58
CA GLY A 112 12.71 10.12 7.12
C GLY A 112 14.11 10.20 6.52
N GLY A 113 14.40 9.43 5.47
CA GLY A 113 15.61 9.58 4.66
C GLY A 113 16.57 8.38 4.75
N ASN A 114 17.82 8.61 4.31
CA ASN A 114 18.85 7.59 4.22
C ASN A 114 19.45 7.24 5.59
N PRO A 115 19.74 5.95 5.86
CA PRO A 115 19.54 4.80 4.97
C PRO A 115 18.06 4.40 4.77
N ASP A 116 17.75 3.94 3.56
CA ASP A 116 16.39 3.71 3.04
C ASP A 116 16.26 2.26 2.55
N ASN A 117 15.39 1.48 3.20
CA ASN A 117 15.23 0.07 2.89
C ASN A 117 14.50 -0.18 1.56
N GLU A 118 13.64 0.74 1.11
CA GLU A 118 12.93 0.60 -0.16
C GLU A 118 13.93 0.64 -1.33
N ASN A 119 14.90 1.55 -1.32
CA ASN A 119 15.94 1.63 -2.34
C ASN A 119 16.84 0.39 -2.33
N ASP A 120 17.19 -0.14 -1.14
CA ASP A 120 17.93 -1.39 -1.01
C ASP A 120 17.17 -2.55 -1.67
N LEU A 121 15.88 -2.70 -1.35
CA LEU A 121 15.01 -3.70 -1.95
C LEU A 121 14.91 -3.52 -3.46
N TRP A 122 14.76 -2.30 -3.97
CA TRP A 122 14.70 -2.04 -5.41
C TRP A 122 15.97 -2.49 -6.13
N GLY A 123 17.12 -2.04 -5.65
CA GLY A 123 18.41 -2.36 -6.27
C GLY A 123 18.72 -3.86 -6.22
N ALA A 124 18.46 -4.50 -5.08
CA ALA A 124 18.72 -5.93 -4.89
C ALA A 124 17.77 -6.80 -5.75
N ASN A 125 16.47 -6.46 -5.80
CA ASN A 125 15.51 -7.18 -6.64
C ASN A 125 15.81 -7.04 -8.14
N ALA A 126 16.22 -5.85 -8.60
CA ALA A 126 16.58 -5.66 -10.00
C ALA A 126 17.75 -6.55 -10.44
N ARG A 127 18.82 -6.60 -9.62
CA ARG A 127 19.98 -7.48 -9.88
C ARG A 127 19.60 -8.97 -9.84
N MET A 128 18.78 -9.37 -8.88
CA MET A 128 18.27 -10.73 -8.76
C MET A 128 17.48 -11.14 -10.02
N LEU A 129 16.55 -10.29 -10.47
CA LEU A 129 15.73 -10.54 -11.65
C LEU A 129 16.56 -10.57 -12.95
N ASN A 130 17.67 -9.83 -13.00
CA ASN A 130 18.63 -9.87 -14.10
C ASN A 130 19.57 -11.09 -14.04
N GLY A 131 19.50 -11.93 -13.00
CA GLY A 131 20.36 -13.09 -12.81
C GLY A 131 21.78 -12.74 -12.36
N GLU A 132 22.02 -11.52 -11.86
CA GLU A 132 23.32 -11.07 -11.36
C GLU A 132 23.60 -11.58 -9.93
N GLN A 133 22.55 -11.93 -9.19
CA GLN A 133 22.62 -12.47 -7.83
C GLN A 133 21.61 -13.62 -7.67
N THR A 134 21.95 -14.59 -6.83
CA THR A 134 21.01 -15.64 -6.40
C THR A 134 19.98 -15.09 -5.41
N PHE A 135 18.85 -15.80 -5.25
CA PHE A 135 17.82 -15.44 -4.26
C PHE A 135 18.39 -15.28 -2.84
N GLN A 136 19.31 -16.18 -2.44
CA GLN A 136 19.92 -16.15 -1.11
C GLN A 136 20.85 -14.94 -0.96
N GLU A 137 21.72 -14.67 -1.94
CA GLU A 137 22.61 -13.51 -1.90
C GLU A 137 21.85 -12.19 -1.84
N THR A 138 20.73 -12.08 -2.57
CA THR A 138 19.83 -10.93 -2.51
C THR A 138 19.23 -10.75 -1.13
N ALA A 139 18.71 -11.82 -0.52
CA ALA A 139 18.13 -11.78 0.82
C ALA A 139 19.18 -11.39 1.88
N ASP A 140 20.37 -11.99 1.82
CA ASP A 140 21.47 -11.72 2.76
C ASP A 140 21.94 -10.27 2.65
N ALA A 141 22.05 -9.73 1.43
CA ALA A 141 22.47 -8.35 1.20
C ALA A 141 21.44 -7.35 1.76
N VAL A 142 20.14 -7.56 1.52
CA VAL A 142 19.08 -6.71 2.07
C VAL A 142 19.07 -6.76 3.60
N GLN A 143 19.20 -7.95 4.18
CA GLN A 143 19.23 -8.11 5.64
C GLN A 143 20.46 -7.45 6.26
N ALA A 144 21.64 -7.62 5.68
CA ALA A 144 22.88 -7.01 6.15
C ALA A 144 22.80 -5.47 6.11
N ASN A 145 22.25 -4.90 5.03
CA ASN A 145 22.05 -3.45 4.93
C ASN A 145 21.09 -2.96 6.01
N LEU A 146 19.95 -3.64 6.23
CA LEU A 146 18.99 -3.27 7.25
C LEU A 146 19.58 -3.33 8.67
N ALA A 147 20.32 -4.40 8.96
CA ALA A 147 20.97 -4.61 10.26
C ALA A 147 22.07 -3.57 10.56
N ALA A 148 22.59 -2.85 9.56
CA ALA A 148 23.62 -1.83 9.78
C ALA A 148 23.09 -0.55 10.44
N TRP A 149 21.76 -0.32 10.45
CA TRP A 149 21.19 0.94 10.93
C TRP A 149 19.83 0.81 11.64
N TYR A 150 19.07 -0.26 11.41
CA TYR A 150 17.77 -0.45 12.06
C TYR A 150 17.91 -1.22 13.37
N GLU A 151 17.76 -0.53 14.50
CA GLU A 151 18.00 -1.07 15.85
C GLU A 151 17.36 -2.46 16.09
N PRO A 152 16.10 -2.74 15.71
CA PRO A 152 15.49 -4.05 15.93
C PRO A 152 16.13 -5.21 15.15
N GLN A 153 17.04 -4.93 14.21
CA GLN A 153 17.74 -5.93 13.39
C GLN A 153 19.24 -5.96 13.66
N MET A 154 19.76 -5.01 14.44
CA MET A 154 21.13 -5.06 14.93
C MET A 154 21.26 -6.24 15.90
N SER A 155 22.31 -7.03 15.75
CA SER A 155 22.64 -8.07 16.73
C SER A 155 22.93 -7.42 18.08
N THR A 156 22.15 -7.76 19.10
CA THR A 156 22.57 -7.55 20.50
C THR A 156 23.63 -8.61 20.79
N GLU A 157 24.90 -8.20 20.87
CA GLU A 157 25.94 -9.02 21.51
C GLU A 157 25.61 -9.30 22.98
#